data_AF-A0AAJ7N9L6-F1
#
_entry.id   AF-A0AAJ7N9L6-F1
#
_cell.length_a   1.000
_cell.length_b   1.000
_cell.length_c   1.000
_cell.angle_alpha   90.00
_cell.angle_beta   90.00
_cell.angle_gamma   90.00
#
_symmetry.space_group_name_H-M   'P 1'
#
loop_
_entity.id
_entity.type
_entity.pdbx_description
1 polymer ?
#
loop_
_entity_poly.entity_id
_entity_poly.type
_entity_poly.pdbx_seq_one_letter_code
_entity_poly.pdbx_strand_id
1 'polypeptide(L)'
;MSSQENFEAYICGIDSNEFTEESSSVLCPISSQSYCPESCVKEELEITDDEDESLPSNYLNKNLFRLLIPALEETLIEASKWKALRVQKCRFNGVDHIAQILWNQNPRRSKVYSPPLDFFEIPVFKEYLRLHPRPNYPKSWLWTDEEAALHIQRYVRGWLVRKQAEVQEMRQFWKVEISIYKTSYLLICSIIDYQLHL
;
A
#
# COMPACT_ATOMS: atom_id res chain seq x y z
N MET A 1 5.76 33.89 20.20
CA MET A 1 6.20 32.95 21.26
C MET A 1 5.40 31.67 21.03
N SER A 2 5.84 30.81 20.10
CA SER A 2 6.82 29.73 20.32
C SER A 2 6.44 28.86 21.51
N SER A 3 5.86 27.69 21.22
CA SER A 3 6.28 26.39 21.79
C SER A 3 5.54 25.27 21.05
N GLN A 4 6.30 24.55 20.22
CA GLN A 4 5.99 23.22 19.72
C GLN A 4 6.53 22.22 20.75
N GLU A 5 5.72 21.25 21.17
CA GLU A 5 6.16 20.00 21.80
C GLU A 5 5.26 18.90 21.22
N ASN A 6 5.75 18.11 20.27
CA ASN A 6 6.55 16.87 20.40
C ASN A 6 5.65 15.63 20.38
N PHE A 7 5.47 15.09 19.17
CA PHE A 7 4.84 13.81 18.89
C PHE A 7 5.98 12.78 18.79
N GLU A 8 6.26 12.05 19.87
CA GLU A 8 7.20 10.93 19.83
C GLU A 8 6.55 9.74 19.12
N ALA A 9 6.93 9.53 17.85
CA ALA A 9 6.69 8.29 17.15
C ALA A 9 7.87 7.35 17.41
N TYR A 10 7.60 6.26 18.10
CA TYR A 10 8.52 5.16 18.33
C TYR A 10 8.87 4.49 16.98
N ILE A 11 10.08 4.72 16.48
CA ILE A 11 10.65 4.07 15.30
C ILE A 11 11.57 2.95 15.80
N CYS A 12 11.19 1.70 15.53
CA CYS A 12 12.08 0.55 15.67
C CYS A 12 12.98 0.49 14.42
N GLY A 13 14.28 0.56 14.64
CA GLY A 13 15.31 0.66 13.62
C GLY A 13 15.57 -0.63 12.84
N ILE A 14 16.02 -0.45 11.59
CA ILE A 14 16.88 -1.40 10.89
C ILE A 14 18.07 -0.57 10.40
N ASP A 15 19.23 -0.83 10.97
CA ASP A 15 20.50 -0.22 10.60
C ASP A 15 20.88 -0.63 9.17
N SER A 16 21.23 0.37 8.35
CA SER A 16 21.94 0.20 7.10
C SER A 16 23.06 1.22 7.08
N ASN A 17 24.30 0.75 7.15
CA ASN A 17 25.49 1.32 6.50
C ASN A 17 26.74 0.54 6.92
N GLU A 18 27.46 -0.06 5.96
CA GLU A 18 28.89 0.20 5.80
C GLU A 18 29.37 -0.31 4.42
N PHE A 19 29.52 0.61 3.46
CA PHE A 19 30.36 0.40 2.28
C PHE A 19 31.05 1.74 1.99
N THR A 20 32.26 1.89 2.50
CA THR A 20 33.14 3.00 2.17
C THR A 20 34.06 2.59 1.03
N GLU A 21 34.00 3.34 -0.05
CA GLU A 21 34.96 3.33 -1.16
C GLU A 21 36.30 3.88 -0.68
N GLU A 22 37.39 3.14 -0.91
CA GLU A 22 38.72 3.73 -1.10
C GLU A 22 39.40 3.09 -2.31
N SER A 23 39.83 3.96 -3.22
CA SER A 23 40.51 3.67 -4.48
C SER A 23 41.96 4.13 -4.36
N SER A 24 42.92 3.21 -4.53
CA SER A 24 44.25 3.58 -5.04
C SER A 24 45.00 2.37 -5.61
N SER A 25 45.09 2.36 -6.95
CA SER A 25 46.17 1.87 -7.82
C SER A 25 47.42 1.25 -7.17
N VAL A 26 47.71 -0.03 -7.47
CA VAL A 26 49.07 -0.51 -7.81
C VAL A 26 49.00 -1.65 -8.83
N LEU A 27 49.86 -1.56 -9.84
CA LEU A 27 50.05 -2.42 -11.01
C LEU A 27 50.34 -3.90 -10.70
N CYS A 28 49.81 -4.79 -11.54
CA CYS A 28 50.20 -6.19 -11.64
C CYS A 28 51.55 -6.38 -12.37
N PRO A 29 52.36 -7.38 -11.98
CA PRO A 29 53.23 -8.10 -12.89
C PRO A 29 52.67 -9.50 -13.23
N ILE A 30 52.95 -9.88 -14.47
CA ILE A 30 52.44 -11.03 -15.22
C ILE A 30 53.07 -12.36 -14.79
N SER A 31 52.27 -13.42 -14.94
CA SER A 31 52.63 -14.83 -15.19
C SER A 31 53.12 -15.68 -14.03
N SER A 32 52.26 -16.60 -13.63
CA SER A 32 52.60 -18.02 -13.62
C SER A 32 51.34 -18.81 -13.98
N GLN A 33 51.42 -19.55 -15.09
CA GLN A 33 50.45 -20.56 -15.48
C GLN A 33 50.14 -21.49 -14.31
N SER A 34 48.87 -21.58 -13.93
CA SER A 34 48.34 -22.78 -13.30
C SER A 34 47.16 -23.26 -14.13
N TYR A 35 47.47 -24.28 -14.93
CA TYR A 35 46.57 -25.23 -15.56
C TYR A 35 45.23 -25.35 -14.82
N CYS A 36 44.15 -24.92 -15.46
CA CYS A 36 42.82 -25.43 -15.14
C CYS A 36 42.75 -26.88 -15.65
N PRO A 37 42.44 -27.88 -14.83
CA PRO A 37 42.11 -29.19 -15.35
C PRO A 37 40.77 -29.07 -16.09
N GLU A 38 40.82 -29.18 -17.42
CA GLU A 38 39.66 -29.49 -18.25
C GLU A 38 39.13 -30.87 -17.88
N SER A 39 38.24 -30.92 -16.89
CA SER A 39 37.37 -32.05 -16.61
C SER A 39 36.32 -31.67 -15.56
N CYS A 40 35.56 -30.58 -15.79
CA CYS A 40 34.19 -30.55 -15.27
C CYS A 40 33.37 -31.38 -16.24
N VAL A 41 33.30 -32.68 -15.96
CA VAL A 41 32.35 -33.59 -16.61
C VAL A 41 30.98 -32.93 -16.46
N LYS A 42 30.36 -32.60 -17.60
CA LYS A 42 28.93 -32.36 -17.64
C LYS A 42 28.29 -33.68 -17.29
N GLU A 43 28.00 -33.87 -16.02
CA GLU A 43 27.09 -34.91 -15.59
C GLU A 43 25.71 -34.43 -16.06
N GLU A 44 25.41 -34.78 -17.31
CA GLU A 44 24.06 -34.80 -17.82
C GLU A 44 23.35 -35.82 -16.92
N LEU A 45 22.75 -35.29 -15.85
CA LEU A 45 21.81 -36.01 -15.03
C LEU A 45 20.68 -36.42 -15.96
N GLU A 46 20.79 -37.63 -16.51
CA GLU A 46 19.67 -38.38 -17.03
C GLU A 46 18.69 -38.53 -15.85
N ILE A 47 17.76 -37.59 -15.77
CA ILE A 47 16.58 -37.70 -14.92
C ILE A 47 15.80 -38.85 -15.54
N THR A 48 15.96 -40.04 -14.96
CA THR A 48 15.05 -41.15 -15.21
C THR A 48 13.65 -40.68 -14.83
N ASP A 49 12.78 -40.57 -15.83
CA ASP A 49 11.36 -40.13 -15.78
C ASP A 49 10.46 -41.08 -14.96
N ASP A 50 11.00 -41.74 -13.94
CA ASP A 50 10.21 -42.37 -12.89
C ASP A 50 10.03 -41.34 -11.76
N GLU A 51 9.41 -40.21 -12.09
CA GLU A 51 8.99 -39.21 -11.10
C GLU A 51 7.97 -39.86 -10.16
N ASP A 52 8.45 -40.30 -9.00
CA ASP A 52 7.60 -40.75 -7.91
C ASP A 52 6.63 -39.61 -7.57
N GLU A 53 5.36 -39.75 -8.01
CA GLU A 53 4.29 -38.78 -7.75
C GLU A 53 4.03 -38.62 -6.24
N SER A 54 4.58 -39.51 -5.40
CA SER A 54 4.46 -39.42 -3.95
C SER A 54 5.30 -38.30 -3.33
N LEU A 55 6.33 -37.78 -4.04
CA LEU A 55 7.14 -36.70 -3.52
C LEU A 55 6.35 -35.38 -3.52
N PRO A 56 6.21 -34.70 -2.36
CA PRO A 56 5.50 -33.43 -2.27
C PRO A 56 6.00 -32.37 -3.26
N SER A 57 7.31 -32.36 -3.55
CA SER A 57 7.92 -31.44 -4.51
C SER A 57 7.40 -31.62 -5.93
N ASN A 58 7.21 -32.86 -6.38
CA ASN A 58 6.69 -33.17 -7.71
C ASN A 58 5.23 -32.71 -7.84
N TYR A 59 4.43 -32.91 -6.79
CA TYR A 59 3.07 -32.38 -6.73
C TYR A 59 3.03 -30.84 -6.83
N LEU A 60 3.89 -30.14 -6.09
CA LEU A 60 3.96 -28.67 -6.12
C LEU A 60 4.38 -28.15 -7.50
N ASN A 61 5.41 -28.73 -8.10
CA ASN A 61 5.89 -28.38 -9.45
C ASN A 61 4.80 -28.56 -10.50
N LYS A 62 4.10 -29.71 -10.48
CA LYS A 62 3.08 -30.05 -11.49
C LYS A 62 1.81 -29.22 -11.36
N ASN A 63 1.31 -29.01 -10.13
CA ASN A 63 -0.02 -28.46 -9.89
C ASN A 63 0.00 -26.99 -9.45
N LEU A 64 0.82 -26.65 -8.45
CA LEU A 64 0.78 -25.35 -7.80
C LEU A 64 1.64 -24.32 -8.53
N PHE A 65 2.92 -24.62 -8.77
CA PHE A 65 3.85 -23.67 -9.37
C PHE A 65 3.51 -23.35 -10.83
N ARG A 66 2.93 -24.30 -11.57
CA ARG A 66 2.39 -24.04 -12.92
C ARG A 66 1.41 -22.85 -12.95
N LEU A 67 0.60 -22.67 -11.90
CA LEU A 67 -0.36 -21.56 -11.79
C LEU A 67 0.24 -20.36 -11.06
N LEU A 68 1.05 -20.61 -10.02
CA LEU A 68 1.56 -19.56 -9.15
C LEU A 68 2.68 -18.74 -9.79
N ILE A 69 3.60 -19.36 -10.52
CA ILE A 69 4.72 -18.67 -11.18
C ILE A 69 4.23 -17.57 -12.15
N PRO A 70 3.32 -17.84 -13.11
CA PRO A 70 2.85 -16.78 -14.01
C PRO A 70 2.07 -15.69 -13.27
N ALA A 71 1.28 -16.05 -12.24
CA ALA A 71 0.58 -15.06 -11.42
C ALA A 71 1.54 -14.16 -10.63
N LEU A 72 2.66 -14.72 -10.14
CA LEU A 72 3.72 -13.96 -9.49
C LEU A 72 4.44 -13.04 -10.46
N GLU A 73 4.76 -13.53 -11.66
CA GLU A 73 5.39 -12.74 -12.73
C GLU A 73 4.52 -11.53 -13.09
N GLU A 74 3.23 -11.74 -13.36
CA GLU A 74 2.27 -10.67 -13.65
C GLU A 74 2.17 -9.67 -12.49
N THR A 75 2.17 -10.17 -11.26
CA THR A 75 2.14 -9.33 -10.05
C THR A 75 3.41 -8.48 -9.91
N LEU A 76 4.59 -9.01 -10.22
CA LEU A 76 5.84 -8.26 -10.17
C LEU A 76 5.90 -7.18 -11.27
N ILE A 77 5.39 -7.49 -12.45
CA ILE A 77 5.25 -6.50 -13.54
C ILE A 77 4.33 -5.36 -13.09
N GLU A 78 3.17 -5.68 -12.51
CA GLU A 78 2.22 -4.68 -12.04
C GLU A 78 2.80 -3.88 -10.86
N ALA A 79 3.45 -4.54 -9.89
CA ALA A 79 4.16 -3.89 -8.79
C ALA A 79 5.21 -2.89 -9.27
N SER A 80 5.91 -3.20 -10.36
CA SER A 80 6.87 -2.30 -10.97
C SER A 80 6.20 -1.04 -11.54
N LYS A 81 5.05 -1.18 -12.23
CA LYS A 81 4.26 -0.04 -12.74
C LYS A 81 3.79 0.88 -11.62
N TRP A 82 3.36 0.29 -10.50
CA TRP A 82 2.95 1.02 -9.29
C TRP A 82 4.13 1.53 -8.45
N LYS A 83 5.38 1.31 -8.88
CA LYS A 83 6.62 1.63 -8.15
C LYS A 83 6.67 1.00 -6.74
N ALA A 84 5.89 -0.04 -6.49
CA ALA A 84 5.75 -0.71 -5.20
C ALA A 84 7.06 -1.42 -4.78
N LEU A 85 7.91 -1.79 -5.74
CA LEU A 85 9.23 -2.38 -5.47
C LEU A 85 10.25 -1.36 -4.93
N ARG A 86 9.98 -0.06 -5.11
CA ARG A 86 10.83 1.04 -4.62
C ARG A 86 10.21 1.71 -3.40
N VAL A 87 8.88 1.78 -3.35
CA VAL A 87 8.11 2.45 -2.29
C VAL A 87 7.40 1.42 -1.44
N GLN A 88 7.87 1.22 -0.20
CA GLN A 88 7.32 0.20 0.71
C GLN A 88 5.85 0.40 1.09
N LYS A 89 5.34 1.64 1.02
CA LYS A 89 4.00 2.03 1.50
C LYS A 89 3.23 2.69 0.37
N CYS A 90 2.52 1.89 -0.41
CA CYS A 90 1.74 2.32 -1.57
C CYS A 90 0.39 1.61 -1.63
N ARG A 91 -0.45 2.02 -2.58
CA ARG A 91 -1.81 1.51 -2.77
C ARG A 91 -1.82 0.03 -3.17
N PHE A 92 -0.80 -0.38 -3.90
CA PHE A 92 -0.73 -1.71 -4.49
C PHE A 92 -0.43 -2.77 -3.41
N ASN A 93 -1.28 -3.79 -3.34
CA ASN A 93 -1.06 -4.96 -2.49
C ASN A 93 -0.85 -6.19 -3.37
N GLY A 94 0.37 -6.73 -3.36
CA GLY A 94 0.73 -7.89 -4.17
C GLY A 94 -0.05 -9.15 -3.82
N VAL A 95 -0.41 -9.34 -2.54
CA VAL A 95 -1.18 -10.53 -2.11
C VAL A 95 -2.60 -10.48 -2.68
N ASP A 96 -3.23 -9.31 -2.65
CA ASP A 96 -4.57 -9.11 -3.23
C ASP A 96 -4.55 -9.32 -4.74
N HIS A 97 -3.52 -8.80 -5.41
CA HIS A 97 -3.36 -8.94 -6.85
C HIS A 97 -3.18 -10.41 -7.27
N ILE A 98 -2.31 -11.16 -6.58
CA ILE A 98 -2.13 -12.60 -6.82
C ILE A 98 -3.46 -13.35 -6.57
N ALA A 99 -4.15 -13.04 -5.47
CA ALA A 99 -5.43 -13.67 -5.16
C ALA A 99 -6.49 -13.40 -6.25
N GLN A 100 -6.53 -12.18 -6.80
CA GLN A 100 -7.40 -11.82 -7.91
C GLN A 100 -7.07 -12.60 -9.18
N ILE A 101 -5.79 -12.69 -9.54
CA ILE A 101 -5.33 -13.46 -10.70
C ILE A 101 -5.74 -14.93 -10.55
N LEU A 102 -5.35 -15.56 -9.44
CA LEU A 102 -5.62 -16.97 -9.16
C LEU A 102 -7.12 -17.28 -9.16
N TRP A 103 -7.94 -16.39 -8.59
CA TRP A 103 -9.39 -16.54 -8.63
C TRP A 103 -9.91 -16.46 -10.05
N ASN A 104 -9.57 -15.43 -10.80
CA ASN A 104 -10.11 -15.19 -12.13
C ASN A 104 -9.67 -16.25 -13.16
N GLN A 105 -8.45 -16.78 -13.01
CA GLN A 105 -7.89 -17.83 -13.86
C GLN A 105 -8.31 -19.24 -13.45
N ASN A 106 -9.04 -19.41 -12.34
CA ASN A 106 -9.48 -20.73 -11.88
C ASN A 106 -10.42 -21.38 -12.92
N PRO A 107 -10.07 -22.54 -13.51
CA PRO A 107 -10.91 -23.21 -14.50
C PRO A 107 -12.26 -23.66 -13.95
N ARG A 108 -12.37 -23.85 -12.63
CA ARG A 108 -13.61 -24.23 -11.94
C ARG A 108 -14.48 -23.03 -11.55
N ARG A 109 -14.07 -21.81 -11.90
CA ARG A 109 -14.84 -20.60 -11.60
C ARG A 109 -16.17 -20.62 -12.35
N SER A 110 -17.25 -20.30 -11.64
CA SER A 110 -18.58 -20.21 -12.24
C SER A 110 -18.62 -19.18 -13.37
N LYS A 111 -19.24 -19.56 -14.50
CA LYS A 111 -19.45 -18.67 -15.66
C LYS A 111 -20.32 -17.46 -15.35
N VAL A 112 -21.07 -17.49 -14.24
CA VAL A 112 -21.86 -16.36 -13.73
C VAL A 112 -20.98 -15.14 -13.43
N TYR A 113 -19.70 -15.37 -13.09
CA TYR A 113 -18.74 -14.30 -12.81
C TYR A 113 -17.93 -13.90 -14.06
N SER A 114 -18.54 -13.86 -15.24
CA SER A 114 -17.92 -13.30 -16.45
C SER A 114 -18.51 -11.90 -16.69
N PRO A 115 -17.71 -10.81 -16.75
CA PRO A 115 -16.25 -10.71 -16.92
C PRO A 115 -15.41 -10.94 -15.64
N PRO A 116 -14.06 -11.00 -15.73
CA PRO A 116 -13.17 -11.04 -14.56
C PRO A 116 -13.53 -9.99 -13.51
N LEU A 117 -13.47 -10.38 -12.24
CA LEU A 117 -13.83 -9.49 -11.13
C LEU A 117 -12.59 -8.83 -10.54
N ASP A 118 -12.77 -7.61 -10.05
CA ASP A 118 -11.80 -6.96 -9.15
C ASP A 118 -11.74 -7.70 -7.81
N PHE A 119 -10.59 -7.65 -7.14
CA PHE A 119 -10.37 -8.30 -5.84
C PHE A 119 -11.50 -8.01 -4.83
N PHE A 120 -11.95 -6.75 -4.72
CA PHE A 120 -12.96 -6.35 -3.75
C PHE A 120 -14.38 -6.82 -4.12
N GLU A 121 -14.60 -7.24 -5.36
CA GLU A 121 -15.89 -7.74 -5.85
C GLU A 121 -15.99 -9.26 -5.84
N ILE A 122 -14.89 -9.98 -5.56
CA ILE A 122 -14.90 -11.44 -5.40
C ILE A 122 -15.77 -11.79 -4.18
N PRO A 123 -16.84 -12.61 -4.31
CA PRO A 123 -17.82 -12.80 -3.25
C PRO A 123 -17.24 -13.28 -1.93
N VAL A 124 -16.28 -14.21 -1.97
CA VAL A 124 -15.63 -14.77 -0.78
C VAL A 124 -14.84 -13.69 -0.04
N PHE A 125 -14.08 -12.87 -0.77
CA PHE A 125 -13.29 -11.80 -0.17
C PHE A 125 -14.16 -10.64 0.29
N LYS A 126 -15.19 -10.28 -0.48
CA LYS A 126 -16.15 -9.22 -0.15
C LYS A 126 -16.86 -9.51 1.17
N GLU A 127 -17.36 -10.74 1.34
CA GLU A 127 -18.03 -11.14 2.58
C GLU A 127 -17.03 -11.22 3.76
N TYR A 128 -15.83 -11.74 3.52
CA TYR A 128 -14.78 -11.76 4.54
C TYR A 128 -14.40 -10.36 5.01
N LEU A 129 -14.18 -9.42 4.08
CA LEU A 129 -13.80 -8.03 4.39
C LEU A 129 -14.95 -7.24 5.03
N ARG A 130 -16.20 -7.63 4.79
CA ARG A 130 -17.36 -7.05 5.48
C ARG A 130 -17.36 -7.40 6.97
N LEU A 131 -16.99 -8.64 7.31
CA LEU A 131 -16.87 -9.10 8.70
C LEU A 131 -15.54 -8.67 9.35
N HIS A 132 -14.49 -8.54 8.55
CA HIS A 132 -13.13 -8.22 8.97
C HIS A 132 -12.60 -7.02 8.17
N PRO A 133 -13.07 -5.79 8.47
CA PRO A 133 -12.63 -4.61 7.76
C PRO A 133 -11.13 -4.40 7.95
N ARG A 134 -10.46 -4.01 6.87
CA ARG A 134 -9.03 -3.65 6.90
C ARG A 134 -8.82 -2.39 7.74
N PRO A 135 -7.63 -2.23 8.33
CA PRO A 135 -7.28 -0.97 8.98
C PRO A 135 -7.33 0.20 7.98
N ASN A 136 -7.67 1.38 8.48
CA ASN A 136 -7.67 2.59 7.67
C ASN A 136 -6.23 2.96 7.28
N TYR A 137 -5.94 2.89 5.99
CA TYR A 137 -4.63 3.30 5.49
C TYR A 137 -4.50 4.83 5.39
N PRO A 138 -3.30 5.39 5.61
CA PRO A 138 -3.03 6.79 5.33
C PRO A 138 -3.35 7.15 3.88
N LYS A 139 -3.91 8.35 3.65
CA LYS A 139 -4.25 8.83 2.30
C LYS A 139 -3.04 8.90 1.37
N SER A 140 -1.86 9.18 1.91
CA SER A 140 -0.60 9.17 1.15
C SER A 140 -0.26 7.80 0.55
N TRP A 141 -0.78 6.71 1.11
CA TRP A 141 -0.59 5.37 0.53
C TRP A 141 -1.60 5.12 -0.57
N LEU A 142 -2.83 5.63 -0.43
CA LEU A 142 -3.96 5.28 -1.27
C LEU A 142 -4.10 6.13 -2.54
N TRP A 143 -3.65 7.38 -2.50
CA TRP A 143 -3.77 8.33 -3.61
C TRP A 143 -2.66 8.18 -4.62
N THR A 144 -3.01 8.32 -5.90
CA THR A 144 -2.00 8.56 -6.94
C THR A 144 -1.44 9.97 -6.82
N ASP A 145 -0.33 10.23 -7.51
CA ASP A 145 0.28 11.56 -7.54
C ASP A 145 -0.71 12.60 -8.09
N GLU A 146 -1.51 12.24 -9.10
CA GLU A 146 -2.53 13.10 -9.70
C GLU A 146 -3.69 13.37 -8.75
N GLU A 147 -4.21 12.34 -8.06
CA GLU A 147 -5.28 12.49 -7.08
C GLU A 147 -4.83 13.36 -5.89
N ALA A 148 -3.63 13.09 -5.38
CA ALA A 148 -3.03 13.86 -4.30
C ALA A 148 -2.84 15.32 -4.72
N ALA A 149 -2.35 15.58 -5.94
CA ALA A 149 -2.21 16.93 -6.48
C ALA A 149 -3.56 17.65 -6.58
N LEU A 150 -4.59 16.99 -7.12
CA LEU A 150 -5.95 17.56 -7.20
C LEU A 150 -6.48 17.95 -5.82
N HIS A 151 -6.33 17.06 -4.84
CA HIS A 151 -6.75 17.33 -3.46
C HIS A 151 -5.98 18.50 -2.85
N ILE A 152 -4.64 18.49 -2.91
CA ILE A 152 -3.80 19.56 -2.36
C ILE A 152 -4.19 20.89 -3.01
N GLN A 153 -4.26 20.95 -4.34
CA GLN A 153 -4.61 22.18 -5.04
C GLN A 153 -6.01 22.68 -4.67
N ARG A 154 -7.01 21.80 -4.54
CA ARG A 154 -8.36 22.16 -4.07
C ARG A 154 -8.29 22.78 -2.67
N TYR A 155 -7.55 22.17 -1.75
CA TYR A 155 -7.40 22.69 -0.38
C TYR A 155 -6.70 24.05 -0.36
N VAL A 156 -5.62 24.20 -1.13
CA VAL A 156 -4.86 25.45 -1.25
C VAL A 156 -5.72 26.56 -1.83
N ARG A 157 -6.44 26.32 -2.93
CA ARG A 157 -7.37 27.31 -3.52
C ARG A 157 -8.41 27.78 -2.50
N GLY A 158 -9.02 26.84 -1.78
CA GLY A 158 -9.97 27.19 -0.73
C GLY A 158 -9.32 27.94 0.45
N TRP A 159 -8.10 27.57 0.84
CA TRP A 159 -7.36 28.23 1.90
C TRP A 159 -6.98 29.66 1.52
N LEU A 160 -6.55 29.90 0.29
CA LEU A 160 -6.21 31.23 -0.22
C LEU A 160 -7.41 32.19 -0.12
N VAL A 161 -8.60 31.75 -0.55
CA VAL A 161 -9.83 32.54 -0.39
C VAL A 161 -10.12 32.81 1.09
N ARG A 162 -10.00 31.78 1.94
CA ARG A 162 -10.23 31.95 3.37
C ARG A 162 -9.21 32.85 4.03
N LYS A 163 -8.00 32.98 3.51
CA LYS A 163 -6.96 33.84 4.06
C LYS A 163 -7.25 35.34 3.83
N GLN A 164 -8.10 35.68 2.87
CA GLN A 164 -8.46 37.08 2.58
C GLN A 164 -9.10 37.75 3.80
N ALA A 165 -8.71 39.00 4.07
CA ALA A 165 -9.14 39.75 5.25
C ALA A 165 -10.67 39.90 5.30
N GLU A 166 -11.29 40.30 4.19
CA GLU A 166 -12.75 40.46 4.06
C GLU A 166 -13.50 39.15 4.41
N VAL A 167 -12.99 38.01 3.94
CA VAL A 167 -13.58 36.69 4.24
C VAL A 167 -13.39 36.32 5.70
N GLN A 168 -12.27 36.68 6.32
CA GLN A 168 -12.05 36.47 7.76
C GLN A 168 -12.96 37.35 8.60
N GLU A 169 -13.09 38.64 8.29
CA GLU A 169 -13.99 39.57 8.97
C GLU A 169 -15.44 39.07 8.92
N MET A 170 -15.91 38.69 7.73
CA MET A 170 -17.22 38.08 7.56
C MET A 170 -17.38 36.82 8.43
N ARG A 171 -16.37 35.93 8.48
CA ARG A 171 -16.43 34.74 9.34
C ARG A 171 -16.48 35.07 10.82
N GLN A 172 -15.78 36.11 11.28
CA GLN A 172 -15.84 36.53 12.68
C GLN A 172 -17.20 37.13 13.00
N PHE A 173 -17.76 37.96 12.11
CA PHE A 173 -19.10 38.51 12.24
C PHE A 173 -20.14 37.39 12.45
N TRP A 174 -20.18 36.41 11.55
CA TRP A 174 -21.14 35.29 11.65
C TRP A 174 -20.93 34.43 12.90
N LYS A 175 -19.70 34.28 13.41
CA LYS A 175 -19.47 33.56 14.67
C LYS A 175 -20.10 34.27 15.86
N VAL A 176 -19.97 35.59 15.92
CA VAL A 176 -20.57 36.41 16.99
C VAL A 176 -22.08 36.31 16.92
N GLU A 177 -22.65 36.47 15.73
CA GLU A 177 -24.09 36.44 15.53
C GLU A 177 -24.70 35.07 15.90
N ILE A 178 -24.09 33.97 15.43
CA ILE A 178 -24.51 32.61 15.80
C ILE A 178 -24.39 32.39 17.32
N SER A 179 -23.34 32.89 17.96
CA SER A 179 -23.15 32.78 19.41
C SER A 179 -24.24 33.51 20.18
N ILE A 180 -24.66 34.69 19.72
CA ILE A 180 -25.74 35.47 20.33
C ILE A 180 -27.05 34.68 20.25
N TYR A 181 -27.45 34.21 19.07
CA TYR A 181 -28.70 33.44 18.93
C TYR A 181 -28.70 32.16 19.76
N LYS A 182 -27.57 31.44 19.82
CA LYS A 182 -27.46 30.22 20.61
C LYS A 182 -27.57 30.49 22.11
N THR A 183 -26.96 31.58 22.59
CA THR A 183 -27.04 31.99 24.01
C THR A 183 -28.46 32.43 24.37
N SER A 184 -29.11 33.23 23.50
CA SER A 184 -30.49 33.65 23.68
C SER A 184 -31.45 32.47 23.70
N TYR A 185 -31.27 31.49 22.81
CA TYR A 185 -32.08 30.27 22.79
C TYR A 185 -31.93 29.45 24.06
N LEU A 186 -30.69 29.25 24.54
CA LEU A 186 -30.43 28.52 25.79
C LEU A 186 -31.01 29.24 27.02
N LEU A 187 -30.97 30.57 27.05
CA LEU A 187 -31.61 31.39 28.09
C LEU A 187 -33.13 31.21 28.07
N ILE A 188 -33.76 31.28 26.89
CA ILE A 188 -35.20 31.08 26.74
C ILE A 188 -35.61 29.67 27.19
N CYS A 189 -34.88 28.62 26.77
CA CYS A 189 -35.14 27.25 27.22
C CYS A 189 -35.00 27.12 28.74
N SER A 190 -33.94 27.69 29.33
CA SER A 190 -33.74 27.65 30.79
C SER A 190 -34.87 28.35 31.54
N ILE A 191 -35.38 29.48 31.02
CA ILE A 191 -36.50 30.21 31.62
C ILE A 191 -37.80 29.39 31.52
N ILE A 192 -38.05 28.74 30.38
CA ILE A 192 -39.23 27.88 30.18
C ILE A 192 -39.18 26.66 31.11
N ASP A 193 -38.02 26.02 31.25
CA ASP A 193 -37.84 24.86 32.15
C ASP A 193 -38.02 25.24 33.63
N TYR A 194 -37.58 26.44 34.05
CA TYR A 194 -37.83 26.96 35.40
C TYR A 194 -39.31 27.25 35.67
N GLN A 195 -40.09 27.65 34.66
CA GLN A 195 -41.52 27.97 34.81
C GLN A 195 -42.42 26.72 34.76
N LEU A 196 -41.94 25.61 34.20
CA LEU A 196 -42.65 24.31 34.19
C LEU A 196 -42.43 23.47 35.45
N HIS A 197 -41.45 23.83 36.29
CA HIS A 197 -41.12 23.14 37.55
C HIS A 197 -41.64 23.85 38.81
N LEU A 198 -42.37 24.96 38.66
CA LEU A 198 -43.17 25.65 39.68
C LEU A 198 -44.64 25.24 39.55
#